data_AF-V7C6S1-F1
#
_entry.id   AF-V7C6S1-F1
#
_cell.length_a   1.000
_cell.length_b   1.000
_cell.length_c   1.000
_cell.angle_alpha   90.00
_cell.angle_beta   90.00
_cell.angle_gamma   90.00
#
_symmetry.space_group_name_H-M   'P 1'
#
loop_
_entity.id
_entity.type
_entity.pdbx_description
1 polymer ?
#
loop_
_entity_poly.entity_id
_entity_poly.type
_entity_poly.pdbx_seq_one_letter_code
_entity_poly.pdbx_strand_id
1 'polypeptide(L)'
;MKGWDGIQSSLSSRSNSTLANQASSRTVRLGRVQPQAPTHRTIFCNDREANLPIRFKGNSISTTKYNFFTFLPKGLFEQFRRVANLYFLTISILSTTPISPVSPITNVLPLSLVLLVSLIKEAFEDWKRFQNDMSINNNTIDVLQDQKWETIPWKKLQVGDIVM
;
A
#
# COMPACT_ATOMS: atom_id res chain seq x y z
N MET A 1 5.36 77.41 35.09
CA MET A 1 4.03 77.26 34.45
C MET A 1 4.26 76.92 32.99
N LYS A 2 3.72 75.78 32.53
CA LYS A 2 3.48 75.36 31.13
C LYS A 2 4.73 75.42 30.19
N GLY A 3 5.37 74.33 29.81
CA GLY A 3 4.78 73.11 29.23
C GLY A 3 4.72 73.27 27.70
N TRP A 4 4.96 72.16 27.01
CA TRP A 4 4.76 71.88 25.57
C TRP A 4 6.01 71.80 24.70
N ASP A 5 6.45 70.55 24.64
CA ASP A 5 7.27 69.86 23.65
C ASP A 5 6.83 70.09 22.20
N GLY A 6 7.75 69.80 21.26
CA GLY A 6 7.35 69.51 19.89
C GLY A 6 8.41 69.76 18.84
N ILE A 7 9.39 68.88 18.74
CA ILE A 7 10.19 68.70 17.52
C ILE A 7 9.24 68.12 16.45
N GLN A 8 9.06 68.85 15.34
CA GLN A 8 8.55 68.27 14.08
C GLN A 8 9.37 68.80 12.91
N SER A 9 10.17 67.91 12.33
CA SER A 9 10.77 68.07 11.02
C SER A 9 9.68 67.89 9.96
N SER A 10 9.56 68.89 9.10
CA SER A 10 8.75 68.87 7.89
C SER A 10 9.55 68.23 6.77
N LEU A 11 9.09 67.10 6.25
CA LEU A 11 9.40 66.70 4.87
C LEU A 11 8.11 66.32 4.16
N SER A 12 7.82 67.10 3.14
CA SER A 12 6.63 67.03 2.30
C SER A 12 6.63 65.80 1.39
N SER A 13 5.41 65.36 1.15
CA SER A 13 4.97 64.15 0.46
C SER A 13 5.11 64.19 -1.08
N ARG A 14 5.37 63.00 -1.66
CA ARG A 14 4.56 62.33 -2.71
C ARG A 14 4.78 62.66 -4.20
N SER A 15 5.11 61.61 -4.96
CA SER A 15 4.48 61.32 -6.25
C SER A 15 4.49 59.82 -6.55
N ASN A 16 3.29 59.26 -6.77
CA ASN A 16 2.99 57.87 -7.11
C ASN A 16 3.28 57.57 -8.60
N SER A 17 3.60 56.31 -8.92
CA SER A 17 3.11 55.68 -10.14
C SER A 17 2.87 54.18 -9.90
N THR A 18 1.60 53.83 -9.90
CA THR A 18 0.99 52.50 -9.85
C THR A 18 1.21 51.73 -11.15
N LEU A 19 1.78 50.52 -11.08
CA LEU A 19 1.59 49.49 -12.10
C LEU A 19 1.32 48.15 -11.38
N ALA A 20 0.04 47.93 -11.10
CA ALA A 20 -0.48 46.64 -10.69
C ALA A 20 -0.55 45.74 -11.93
N ASN A 21 0.40 44.82 -12.08
CA ASN A 21 0.31 43.75 -13.07
C ASN A 21 -0.54 42.62 -12.48
N GLN A 22 -1.85 42.69 -12.72
CA GLN A 22 -2.76 41.55 -12.53
C GLN A 22 -2.43 40.48 -13.58
N ALA A 23 -1.58 39.52 -13.21
CA ALA A 23 -1.43 38.30 -13.99
C ALA A 23 -2.70 37.45 -13.84
N SER A 24 -3.42 37.29 -14.95
CA SER A 24 -4.59 36.42 -15.07
C SER A 24 -4.26 34.99 -14.66
N SER A 25 -4.78 34.54 -13.52
CA SER A 25 -4.71 33.14 -13.08
C SER A 25 -5.51 32.25 -14.04
N ARG A 26 -4.86 31.76 -15.10
CA ARG A 26 -5.34 30.60 -15.85
C ARG A 26 -5.17 29.36 -14.99
N THR A 27 -6.25 28.86 -14.41
CA THR A 27 -6.27 27.52 -13.79
C THR A 27 -6.14 26.47 -14.89
N VAL A 28 -4.91 26.06 -15.18
CA VAL A 28 -4.64 24.89 -16.01
C VAL A 28 -4.97 23.66 -15.19
N ARG A 29 -6.04 22.94 -15.56
CA ARG A 29 -6.37 21.61 -15.01
C ARG A 29 -5.28 20.63 -15.47
N LEU A 30 -4.16 20.57 -14.76
CA LEU A 30 -3.19 19.49 -14.96
C LEU A 30 -3.91 18.17 -14.67
N GLY A 31 -3.97 17.31 -15.68
CA GLY A 31 -4.35 15.92 -15.50
C GLY A 31 -3.57 15.33 -14.33
N ARG A 32 -4.30 14.66 -13.44
CA ARG A 32 -3.86 13.94 -12.23
C ARG A 32 -2.34 13.76 -12.15
N VAL A 33 -1.62 14.77 -11.66
CA VAL A 33 -0.20 14.66 -11.37
C VAL A 33 -0.10 13.70 -10.18
N GLN A 34 0.47 12.52 -10.42
CA GLN A 34 0.92 11.64 -9.36
C GLN A 34 1.82 12.50 -8.45
N PRO A 35 1.53 12.67 -7.15
CA PRO A 35 2.40 13.49 -6.30
C PRO A 35 3.80 12.90 -6.37
N GLN A 36 4.71 13.62 -7.04
CA GLN A 36 6.15 13.36 -6.97
C GLN A 36 6.47 13.39 -5.48
N ALA A 37 7.02 12.29 -4.96
CA ALA A 37 7.44 12.24 -3.57
C ALA A 37 8.34 13.47 -3.32
N PRO A 38 8.09 14.26 -2.25
CA PRO A 38 8.94 15.40 -1.96
C PRO A 38 10.40 14.93 -1.83
N THR A 39 11.34 15.69 -2.41
CA THR A 39 12.78 15.37 -2.42
C THR A 39 13.38 15.22 -1.01
N HIS A 40 12.67 15.68 0.02
CA HIS A 40 13.02 15.47 1.42
C HIS A 40 11.76 15.12 2.23
N ARG A 41 11.91 14.22 3.20
CA ARG A 41 10.86 13.85 4.15
C ARG A 41 11.19 14.44 5.52
N THR A 42 10.35 15.34 6.01
CA THR A 42 10.45 15.88 7.37
C THR A 42 9.72 14.96 8.34
N ILE A 43 10.38 14.55 9.42
CA ILE A 43 9.83 13.68 10.47
C ILE A 43 10.12 14.34 11.80
N PHE A 44 9.10 14.47 12.65
CA PHE A 44 9.28 14.90 14.03
C PHE A 44 9.62 13.71 14.92
N CYS A 45 10.65 13.83 15.76
CA CYS A 45 11.07 12.74 16.64
C CYS A 45 10.17 12.68 17.88
N ASN A 46 9.68 11.48 18.21
CA ASN A 46 8.85 11.17 19.37
C ASN A 46 7.58 12.03 19.51
N ASP A 47 7.07 12.56 18.40
CA ASP A 47 5.85 13.36 18.35
C ASP A 47 4.93 12.80 17.28
N ARG A 48 3.97 11.96 17.70
CA ARG A 48 3.01 11.36 16.77
C ARG A 48 2.03 12.40 16.23
N GLU A 49 1.62 13.38 17.02
CA GLU A 49 0.62 14.38 16.62
C GLU A 49 1.15 15.30 15.51
N ALA A 50 2.42 15.70 15.59
CA ALA A 50 3.07 16.48 14.54
C ALA A 50 3.25 15.69 13.23
N ASN A 51 3.34 14.35 13.29
CA ASN A 51 3.46 13.48 12.11
C ASN A 51 2.10 13.00 11.55
N LEU A 52 1.00 13.09 12.32
CA LEU A 52 -0.35 12.68 11.90
C LEU A 52 -0.85 13.36 10.60
N PRO A 53 -0.62 14.68 10.36
CA PRO A 53 -1.09 15.34 9.15
C PRO A 53 -0.51 14.76 7.85
N ILE A 54 0.70 14.20 7.91
CA ILE A 54 1.40 13.62 6.75
C ILE A 54 0.89 12.20 6.45
N ARG A 55 0.24 11.54 7.42
CA ARG A 55 -0.34 10.18 7.30
C ARG A 55 0.61 9.18 6.65
N PHE A 56 1.74 8.92 7.32
CA PHE A 56 2.68 7.91 6.85
C PHE A 56 2.07 6.51 6.79
N LYS A 57 2.58 5.68 5.88
CA LYS A 57 2.22 4.27 5.80
C LYS A 57 2.70 3.56 7.07
N GLY A 58 1.86 2.70 7.64
CA GLY A 58 2.19 1.92 8.83
C GLY A 58 3.24 0.84 8.55
N ASN A 59 3.81 0.29 9.63
CA ASN A 59 4.88 -0.71 9.58
C ASN A 59 4.39 -2.17 9.40
N SER A 60 3.16 -2.36 8.89
CA SER A 60 2.67 -3.71 8.59
C SER A 60 3.22 -4.19 7.25
N ILE A 61 3.88 -5.35 7.27
CA ILE A 61 4.43 -6.01 6.09
C ILE A 61 3.47 -7.13 5.69
N SER A 62 3.06 -7.16 4.43
CA SER A 62 2.30 -8.27 3.86
C SER A 62 2.99 -8.67 2.56
N THR A 63 3.51 -9.89 2.53
CA THR A 63 4.11 -10.55 1.36
C THR A 63 3.11 -11.48 0.67
N THR A 64 1.97 -11.71 1.31
CA THR A 64 0.84 -12.49 0.79
C THR A 64 0.16 -11.80 -0.40
N LYS A 65 0.21 -12.47 -1.56
CA LYS A 65 -0.42 -12.01 -2.81
C LYS A 65 -1.93 -12.33 -2.84
N TYR A 66 -2.37 -13.31 -2.05
CA TYR A 66 -3.76 -13.79 -2.04
C TYR A 66 -4.38 -13.68 -0.64
N ASN A 67 -5.62 -13.20 -0.59
CA ASN A 67 -6.51 -13.41 0.56
C ASN A 67 -7.09 -14.83 0.46
N PHE A 68 -7.32 -15.55 1.57
CA PHE A 68 -7.79 -16.94 1.59
C PHE A 68 -9.00 -17.20 0.66
N PHE A 69 -9.91 -16.23 0.57
CA PHE A 69 -11.08 -16.27 -0.32
C PHE A 69 -10.77 -16.00 -1.81
N THR A 70 -9.71 -15.24 -2.10
CA THR A 70 -9.27 -14.96 -3.49
C THR A 70 -8.26 -15.98 -4.01
N PHE A 71 -7.67 -16.80 -3.12
CA PHE A 71 -6.69 -17.82 -3.48
C PHE A 71 -7.29 -18.83 -4.46
N LEU A 72 -8.49 -19.34 -4.18
CA LEU A 72 -9.12 -20.36 -5.03
C LEU A 72 -9.44 -19.82 -6.44
N PRO A 73 -10.20 -18.72 -6.62
CA PRO A 73 -10.51 -18.23 -7.96
C PRO A 73 -9.29 -17.70 -8.72
N LYS A 74 -8.33 -17.02 -8.07
CA LYS A 74 -7.12 -16.51 -8.75
C LYS A 74 -6.09 -17.61 -9.02
N GLY A 75 -5.89 -18.53 -8.07
CA GLY A 75 -5.00 -19.68 -8.23
C GLY A 75 -5.50 -20.63 -9.31
N LEU A 76 -6.81 -20.95 -9.31
CA LEU A 76 -7.41 -21.71 -10.41
C LEU A 76 -7.30 -20.98 -11.75
N PHE A 77 -7.50 -19.66 -11.78
CA PHE A 77 -7.37 -18.88 -13.01
C PHE A 77 -5.93 -18.92 -13.57
N GLU A 78 -4.91 -18.72 -12.73
CA GLU A 78 -3.50 -18.84 -13.15
C GLU A 78 -3.18 -20.26 -13.62
N GLN A 79 -3.73 -21.29 -12.95
CA GLN A 79 -3.59 -22.69 -13.34
C GLN A 79 -4.28 -22.97 -14.69
N PHE A 80 -5.51 -22.52 -14.93
CA PHE A 80 -6.26 -22.74 -16.18
C PHE A 80 -5.75 -21.92 -17.38
N ARG A 81 -4.98 -20.85 -17.15
CA ARG A 81 -4.26 -20.14 -18.23
C ARG A 81 -3.15 -20.98 -18.85
N ARG A 82 -2.70 -22.05 -18.18
CA ARG A 82 -1.72 -22.97 -18.75
C ARG A 82 -2.42 -23.90 -19.76
N VAL A 83 -1.93 -23.92 -21.00
CA VAL A 83 -2.53 -24.66 -22.13
C VAL A 83 -2.77 -26.14 -21.79
N ALA A 84 -1.85 -26.78 -21.05
CA ALA A 84 -2.02 -28.16 -20.59
C ALA A 84 -3.28 -28.36 -19.73
N ASN A 85 -3.59 -27.42 -18.85
CA ASN A 85 -4.69 -27.54 -17.89
C ASN A 85 -6.04 -27.27 -18.57
N LEU A 86 -6.07 -26.37 -19.54
CA LEU A 86 -7.22 -26.14 -20.42
C LEU A 86 -7.50 -27.36 -21.31
N TYR A 87 -6.45 -28.01 -21.84
CA TYR A 87 -6.57 -29.24 -22.60
C TYR A 87 -7.25 -30.35 -21.78
N PHE A 88 -6.79 -30.59 -20.54
CA PHE A 88 -7.40 -31.61 -19.67
C PHE A 88 -8.85 -31.28 -19.29
N LEU A 89 -9.17 -30.01 -19.03
CA LEU A 89 -10.54 -29.58 -18.75
C LEU A 89 -11.46 -29.85 -19.96
N THR A 90 -10.98 -29.53 -21.17
CA THR A 90 -11.74 -29.71 -22.41
C THR A 90 -11.97 -31.19 -22.69
N ILE A 91 -10.94 -32.03 -22.55
CA ILE A 91 -11.06 -33.48 -22.69
C ILE A 91 -12.02 -34.05 -21.63
N SER A 92 -11.95 -33.59 -20.38
CA SER A 92 -12.87 -34.02 -19.32
C SER A 92 -14.34 -33.72 -19.67
N ILE A 93 -14.63 -32.54 -20.24
CA ILE A 93 -16.00 -32.14 -20.66
C ILE A 93 -16.47 -32.91 -21.90
N LEU A 94 -15.58 -33.15 -22.88
CA LEU A 94 -15.88 -33.94 -24.07
C LEU A 94 -16.06 -35.44 -23.74
N SER A 95 -15.46 -35.88 -22.65
CA SER A 95 -15.50 -37.27 -22.23
C SER A 95 -16.73 -37.64 -21.41
N THR A 96 -17.41 -36.65 -20.82
CA THR A 96 -18.73 -36.81 -20.18
C THR A 96 -19.87 -36.78 -21.21
N THR A 97 -19.58 -36.48 -22.48
CA THR A 97 -20.52 -36.61 -23.59
C THR A 97 -20.47 -38.04 -24.17
N PRO A 98 -21.59 -38.62 -24.61
CA PRO A 98 -21.72 -40.05 -24.92
C PRO A 98 -21.03 -40.49 -26.23
N ILE A 99 -20.03 -39.75 -26.71
CA ILE A 99 -19.43 -39.88 -28.06
C ILE A 99 -18.04 -40.58 -28.04
N SER A 100 -17.47 -40.90 -26.86
CA SER A 100 -16.13 -41.49 -26.75
C SER A 100 -16.14 -43.00 -26.44
N PRO A 101 -15.52 -43.85 -27.29
CA PRO A 101 -15.38 -45.30 -27.06
C PRO A 101 -14.22 -45.66 -26.11
N VAL A 102 -13.46 -44.69 -25.61
CA VAL A 102 -12.30 -44.87 -24.72
C VAL A 102 -12.66 -44.40 -23.32
N SER A 103 -12.37 -45.19 -22.28
CA SER A 103 -12.64 -44.85 -20.89
C SER A 103 -11.95 -43.53 -20.52
N PRO A 104 -12.72 -42.43 -20.36
CA PRO A 104 -12.20 -41.08 -20.11
C PRO A 104 -11.24 -40.98 -18.92
N ILE A 105 -11.51 -41.83 -17.95
CA ILE A 105 -10.98 -41.78 -16.61
C ILE A 105 -9.49 -42.16 -16.60
N THR A 106 -9.07 -43.10 -17.43
CA THR A 106 -7.71 -43.68 -17.37
C THR A 106 -6.61 -42.67 -17.73
N ASN A 107 -6.91 -41.72 -18.64
CA ASN A 107 -5.95 -40.69 -19.06
C ASN A 107 -6.11 -39.37 -18.29
N VAL A 108 -7.33 -39.02 -17.89
CA VAL A 108 -7.62 -37.76 -17.17
C VAL A 108 -7.20 -37.83 -15.71
N LEU A 109 -7.31 -39.00 -15.08
CA LEU A 109 -7.04 -39.18 -13.65
C LEU A 109 -5.61 -38.81 -13.22
N PRO A 110 -4.53 -39.36 -13.83
CA PRO A 110 -3.16 -39.05 -13.40
C PRO A 110 -2.81 -37.57 -13.59
N LEU A 111 -3.33 -36.94 -14.64
CA LEU A 111 -3.01 -35.56 -14.98
C LEU A 111 -3.80 -34.59 -14.08
N SER A 112 -5.08 -34.89 -13.81
CA SER A 112 -5.90 -34.16 -12.83
C SER A 112 -5.29 -34.22 -11.42
N LEU A 113 -4.77 -35.38 -11.01
CA LEU A 113 -4.06 -35.55 -9.74
C LEU A 113 -2.85 -34.60 -9.64
N VAL A 114 -2.02 -34.53 -10.69
CA VAL A 114 -0.86 -33.63 -10.73
C VAL A 114 -1.27 -32.17 -10.62
N LEU A 115 -2.38 -31.77 -11.25
CA LEU A 115 -2.90 -30.40 -11.14
C LEU A 115 -3.44 -30.09 -9.76
N LEU A 116 -4.18 -31.01 -9.16
CA LEU A 116 -4.70 -30.88 -7.82
C LEU A 116 -3.56 -30.74 -6.81
N VAL A 117 -2.55 -31.62 -6.88
CA VAL A 117 -1.36 -31.56 -6.01
C VAL A 117 -0.61 -30.24 -6.20
N SER A 118 -0.50 -29.75 -7.43
CA SER A 118 0.17 -28.47 -7.71
C SER A 118 -0.58 -27.29 -7.08
N LEU A 119 -1.90 -27.24 -7.19
CA LEU A 119 -2.75 -26.22 -6.58
C LEU A 119 -2.67 -26.27 -5.05
N ILE A 120 -2.74 -27.48 -4.48
CA ILE A 120 -2.61 -27.68 -3.03
C ILE A 120 -1.24 -27.20 -2.55
N LYS A 121 -0.17 -27.55 -3.24
CA LYS A 121 1.19 -27.11 -2.89
C LYS A 121 1.31 -25.59 -2.88
N GLU A 122 0.78 -24.92 -3.90
CA GLU A 122 0.77 -23.47 -3.99
C GLU A 122 -0.05 -22.83 -2.85
N ALA A 123 -1.18 -23.45 -2.49
CA ALA A 123 -2.01 -23.03 -1.36
C ALA A 123 -1.26 -23.11 -0.03
N PHE A 124 -0.58 -24.23 0.20
CA PHE A 124 0.22 -24.44 1.41
C PHE A 124 1.38 -23.45 1.49
N GLU A 125 2.04 -23.16 0.37
CA GLU A 125 3.14 -22.20 0.34
C GLU A 125 2.65 -20.78 0.65
N ASP A 126 1.55 -20.35 0.04
CA ASP A 126 0.99 -19.02 0.30
C ASP A 126 0.45 -18.90 1.73
N TRP A 127 -0.16 -19.96 2.27
CA TRP A 127 -0.57 -20.03 3.68
C TRP A 127 0.63 -19.91 4.63
N LYS A 128 1.74 -20.58 4.32
CA LYS A 128 2.96 -20.48 5.13
C LYS A 128 3.51 -19.05 5.12
N ARG A 129 3.46 -18.36 3.99
CA ARG A 129 3.83 -16.94 3.89
C ARG A 129 2.91 -16.06 4.73
N PHE A 130 1.60 -16.32 4.72
CA PHE A 130 0.65 -15.61 5.57
C PHE A 130 0.98 -15.75 7.06
N GLN A 131 1.25 -16.98 7.52
CA GLN A 131 1.62 -17.23 8.91
C GLN A 131 2.92 -16.51 9.29
N ASN A 132 3.90 -16.49 8.38
CA ASN A 132 5.15 -15.78 8.59
C ASN A 132 4.96 -14.25 8.63
N ASP A 133 4.14 -13.68 7.74
CA ASP A 133 3.79 -12.27 7.81
C ASP A 133 3.11 -11.93 9.13
N MET A 134 2.21 -12.80 9.61
CA MET A 134 1.49 -12.59 10.87
C MET A 134 2.42 -12.66 12.08
N SER A 135 3.36 -13.61 12.12
CA SER A 135 4.34 -13.71 13.21
C SER A 135 5.24 -12.49 13.25
N ILE A 136 5.78 -12.07 12.10
CA ILE A 136 6.63 -10.88 11.98
C ILE A 136 5.87 -9.62 12.41
N ASN A 137 4.65 -9.39 11.89
CA ASN A 137 3.85 -8.23 12.25
C ASN A 137 3.46 -8.17 13.73
N ASN A 138 3.43 -9.32 14.41
CA ASN A 138 3.06 -9.44 15.81
C ASN A 138 4.27 -9.58 16.75
N ASN A 139 5.50 -9.55 16.24
CA ASN A 139 6.69 -9.42 17.06
C ASN A 139 6.62 -8.15 17.90
N THR A 140 7.08 -8.21 19.13
CA THR A 140 7.06 -7.09 20.07
C THR A 140 8.37 -6.31 20.00
N ILE A 141 8.26 -4.99 20.12
CA ILE A 141 9.39 -4.06 20.20
C ILE A 141 9.08 -3.00 21.25
N ASP A 142 10.11 -2.55 21.97
CA ASP A 142 9.97 -1.50 22.98
C ASP A 142 10.13 -0.14 22.32
N VAL A 143 9.14 0.73 22.53
CA VAL A 143 9.13 2.10 22.03
C VAL A 143 9.16 3.06 23.20
N LEU A 144 9.94 4.12 23.10
CA LEU A 144 9.94 5.21 24.06
C LEU A 144 8.70 6.10 23.79
N GLN A 145 7.73 6.08 24.70
CA GLN A 145 6.55 6.92 24.66
C GLN A 145 6.41 7.64 26.00
N ASP A 146 6.25 8.97 25.99
CA ASP A 146 6.08 9.78 27.21
C ASP A 146 7.14 9.51 28.31
N GLN A 147 8.42 9.35 27.90
CA GLN A 147 9.56 9.03 28.78
C GLN A 147 9.51 7.64 29.43
N LYS A 148 8.67 6.72 28.92
CA LYS A 148 8.58 5.32 29.37
C LYS A 148 8.76 4.37 28.19
N TRP A 149 9.31 3.19 28.47
CA TRP A 149 9.40 2.12 27.48
C TRP A 149 8.11 1.31 27.51
N GLU A 150 7.40 1.30 26.39
CA GLU A 150 6.20 0.51 26.19
C GLU A 150 6.41 -0.54 25.09
N THR A 151 6.10 -1.79 25.41
CA THR A 151 6.19 -2.90 24.47
C THR A 151 4.97 -2.88 23.54
N ILE A 152 5.20 -2.67 22.24
CA ILE A 152 4.16 -2.66 21.22
C ILE A 152 4.45 -3.70 20.12
N PRO A 153 3.42 -4.25 19.45
CA PRO A 153 3.64 -5.09 18.29
C PRO A 153 4.18 -4.28 17.11
N TRP A 154 5.04 -4.90 16.29
CA TRP A 154 5.82 -4.26 15.24
C TRP A 154 4.95 -3.55 14.21
N LYS A 155 3.76 -4.10 13.91
CA LYS A 155 2.77 -3.49 13.01
C LYS A 155 2.22 -2.14 13.50
N LYS A 156 2.29 -1.84 14.80
CA LYS A 156 1.80 -0.59 15.40
C LYS A 156 2.86 0.51 15.44
N LEU A 157 4.12 0.18 15.11
CA LEU A 157 5.21 1.15 15.05
C LEU A 157 4.90 2.25 14.02
N GLN A 158 5.12 3.50 14.41
CA GLN A 158 4.89 4.65 13.56
C GLN A 158 6.20 5.40 13.30
N VAL A 159 6.18 6.21 12.24
CA VAL A 159 7.36 7.01 11.88
C VAL A 159 7.53 8.13 12.88
N GLY A 160 8.74 8.25 13.42
CA GLY A 160 9.08 9.21 14.48
C GLY A 160 9.25 8.54 15.85
N ASP A 161 8.78 7.31 16.02
CA ASP A 161 8.96 6.54 17.26
C ASP A 161 10.43 6.16 17.47
N ILE A 162 10.89 6.21 18.73
CA ILE A 162 12.23 5.78 19.12
C ILE A 162 12.13 4.35 19.67
N VAL A 163 12.94 3.44 19.14
CA VAL A 163 12.97 2.02 19.51
C VAL A 163 14.30 1.65 20.20
N MET A 164 14.29 0.59 21.02
CA MET A 164 15.48 -0.02 21.62
C MET A 164 15.82 -1.36 20.97
#